data_AF-A0A2I0NQQ0-F1
#
_entry.id   AF-A0A2I0NQQ0-F1
#
_cell.length_a   1.000
_cell.length_b   1.000
_cell.length_c   1.000
_cell.angle_alpha   90.00
_cell.angle_beta   90.00
_cell.angle_gamma   90.00
#
_symmetry.space_group_name_H-M   'P 1'
#
loop_
_entity.id
_entity.type
_entity.pdbx_description
1 polymer ?
#
loop_
_entity_poly.entity_id
_entity_poly.type
_entity_poly.pdbx_seq_one_letter_code
_entity_poly.pdbx_strand_id
1 'polypeptide(L)'
;QTEVYSTDKERELIEKIKHLKATAKDQEAELEQNKEMRTKLTDAREFRRLASEIHKEVTEKAEAAQQHHDLMVESYRKADKSREEADHAHQQFVEAQEAADEEHKQFISCQKELRDYDKVISGLRKKTRKTKVTKEQKAVRKEAERVFQQFRDGEKITTDDLLLLQRAKLI
;
A
#
# COMPACT_ATOMS: atom_id res chain seq x y z
N GLN A 1 98.26 -59.50 -33.68
CA GLN A 1 97.98 -59.46 -35.14
C GLN A 1 96.52 -59.10 -35.29
N THR A 2 96.22 -57.97 -35.93
CA THR A 2 94.85 -57.66 -36.36
C THR A 2 94.61 -58.38 -37.66
N GLU A 3 93.78 -59.42 -37.64
CA GLU A 3 93.27 -60.01 -38.88
C GLU A 3 92.36 -59.00 -39.56
N VAL A 4 92.73 -58.61 -40.78
CA VAL A 4 91.94 -57.70 -41.61
C VAL A 4 90.75 -58.51 -42.13
N TYR A 5 89.54 -58.11 -41.76
CA TYR A 5 88.32 -58.71 -42.29
C TYR A 5 88.32 -58.62 -43.82
N SER A 6 87.80 -59.64 -44.51
CA SER A 6 87.56 -59.52 -45.95
C SER A 6 86.50 -58.43 -46.18
N THR A 7 86.65 -57.68 -47.26
CA THR A 7 85.76 -56.56 -47.64
C THR A 7 84.28 -56.95 -47.65
N ASP A 8 83.99 -58.22 -47.94
CA ASP A 8 82.63 -58.76 -47.95
C ASP A 8 82.05 -58.96 -46.55
N LYS A 9 82.86 -59.48 -45.60
CA LYS A 9 82.44 -59.61 -44.20
C LYS A 9 82.27 -58.25 -43.53
N GLU A 10 83.11 -57.28 -43.91
CA GLU A 10 82.99 -55.91 -43.42
C GLU A 10 81.72 -55.23 -43.95
N ARG A 11 81.36 -55.45 -45.22
CA ARG A 11 80.08 -54.99 -45.79
C ARG A 11 78.85 -55.64 -45.12
N GLU A 12 78.89 -56.94 -44.88
CA GLU A 12 77.80 -57.64 -44.15
C GLU A 12 77.64 -57.11 -42.72
N LEU A 13 78.75 -56.85 -42.03
CA LEU A 13 78.73 -56.25 -40.70
C LEU A 13 78.16 -54.83 -40.73
N ILE A 14 78.53 -54.01 -41.72
CA ILE A 14 78.00 -52.67 -41.90
C ILE A 14 76.48 -52.70 -42.17
N GLU A 15 76.00 -53.60 -43.02
CA GLU A 15 74.57 -53.76 -43.28
C GLU A 15 73.80 -54.24 -42.04
N LYS A 16 74.36 -55.19 -41.27
CA LYS A 16 73.79 -55.60 -39.98
C LYS A 16 73.74 -54.46 -38.97
N ILE A 17 74.80 -53.65 -38.87
CA ILE A 17 74.84 -52.47 -38.00
C ILE A 17 73.78 -51.45 -38.43
N LYS A 18 73.62 -51.23 -39.73
CA LYS A 18 72.61 -50.31 -40.28
C LYS A 18 71.19 -50.79 -39.98
N HIS A 19 70.93 -52.09 -40.12
CA HIS A 19 69.65 -52.70 -39.78
C HIS A 19 69.35 -52.62 -38.28
N LEU A 20 70.32 -52.94 -37.43
CA LEU A 20 70.20 -52.81 -35.97
C LEU A 20 69.97 -51.36 -35.53
N LYS A 21 70.61 -50.39 -36.20
CA LYS A 21 70.43 -48.96 -35.91
C LYS A 21 69.05 -48.47 -36.32
N ALA A 22 68.49 -49.00 -37.41
CA ALA A 22 67.12 -48.71 -37.83
C ALA A 22 66.10 -49.30 -36.83
N THR A 23 66.26 -50.57 -36.46
CA THR A 23 65.37 -51.23 -35.48
C THR A 23 65.44 -50.59 -34.09
N ALA A 24 66.62 -50.18 -33.62
CA ALA A 24 66.76 -49.45 -32.36
C ALA A 24 66.01 -48.10 -32.39
N LYS A 25 66.07 -47.38 -33.53
CA LYS A 25 65.37 -46.11 -33.71
C LYS A 25 63.84 -46.30 -33.72
N ASP A 26 63.36 -47.36 -34.37
CA ASP A 26 61.92 -47.70 -34.39
C ASP A 26 61.42 -48.06 -32.98
N GLN A 27 62.20 -48.83 -32.22
CA GLN A 27 61.90 -49.16 -30.82
C GLN A 27 61.90 -47.93 -29.91
N GLU A 28 62.82 -46.98 -30.09
CA GLU A 28 62.83 -45.72 -29.36
C GLU A 28 61.57 -44.88 -29.67
N ALA A 29 61.13 -44.84 -30.93
CA ALA A 29 59.92 -44.12 -31.33
C ALA A 29 58.64 -44.72 -30.71
N GLU A 30 58.52 -46.05 -30.66
CA GLU A 30 57.40 -46.72 -29.99
C GLU A 30 57.40 -46.47 -28.47
N LEU A 31 58.58 -46.50 -27.84
CA LEU A 31 58.71 -46.19 -26.41
C LEU A 31 58.31 -44.74 -26.10
N GLU A 32 58.68 -43.78 -26.95
CA GLU A 32 58.29 -42.38 -26.77
C GLU A 32 56.79 -42.15 -26.98
N GLN A 33 56.18 -42.79 -28.00
CA GLN A 33 54.72 -42.80 -28.15
C GLN A 33 54.02 -43.40 -26.92
N ASN A 34 54.58 -44.44 -26.30
CA ASN A 34 54.00 -45.04 -25.10
C ASN A 34 54.03 -44.08 -23.90
N LYS A 35 55.11 -43.29 -23.76
CA LYS A 35 55.20 -42.23 -22.74
C LYS A 35 54.18 -41.12 -23.01
N GLU A 36 54.05 -40.66 -24.25
CA GLU A 36 53.09 -39.62 -24.63
C GLU A 36 51.63 -40.11 -24.47
N MET A 37 51.37 -41.39 -24.72
CA MET A 37 50.07 -42.01 -24.42
C MET A 37 49.80 -42.03 -22.92
N ARG A 38 50.81 -42.39 -22.11
CA ARG A 38 50.68 -42.39 -20.65
C ARG A 38 50.39 -40.99 -20.11
N THR A 39 51.10 -39.96 -20.57
CA THR A 39 50.85 -38.57 -20.14
C THR A 39 49.45 -38.11 -20.52
N LYS A 40 49.02 -38.32 -21.78
CA LYS A 40 47.65 -38.00 -22.22
C LYS A 40 46.58 -38.75 -21.43
N LEU A 41 46.84 -39.99 -21.01
CA LEU A 41 45.91 -40.76 -20.19
C LEU A 41 45.79 -40.17 -18.77
N THR A 42 46.89 -39.72 -18.16
CA THR A 42 46.87 -39.00 -16.88
C THR A 42 46.13 -37.67 -17.01
N ASP A 43 46.40 -36.89 -18.05
CA ASP A 43 45.74 -35.60 -18.28
C ASP A 43 44.23 -35.80 -18.49
N ALA A 44 43.84 -36.81 -19.27
CA ALA A 44 42.43 -37.14 -19.48
C ALA A 44 41.72 -37.56 -18.18
N ARG A 45 42.43 -38.19 -17.24
CA ARG A 45 41.90 -38.52 -15.90
C ARG A 45 41.76 -37.28 -15.03
N GLU A 46 42.75 -36.39 -15.03
CA GLU A 46 42.69 -35.12 -14.30
C GLU A 46 41.57 -34.22 -14.84
N PHE A 47 41.43 -34.08 -16.15
CA PHE A 47 40.31 -33.34 -16.74
C PHE A 47 38.96 -33.95 -16.39
N ARG A 48 38.85 -35.27 -16.32
CA ARG A 48 37.62 -35.94 -15.86
C ARG A 48 37.32 -35.62 -14.40
N ARG A 49 38.34 -35.61 -13.53
CA ARG A 49 38.20 -35.25 -12.12
C ARG A 49 37.74 -33.79 -11.98
N LEU A 50 38.41 -32.87 -12.65
CA LEU A 50 38.06 -31.45 -12.67
C LEU A 50 36.65 -31.20 -13.20
N ALA A 51 36.25 -31.88 -14.29
CA ALA A 51 34.90 -31.79 -14.82
C ALA A 51 33.85 -32.28 -13.80
N SER A 52 34.15 -33.36 -13.07
CA SER A 52 33.25 -33.86 -12.03
C SER A 52 33.12 -32.89 -10.85
N GLU A 53 34.22 -32.24 -10.45
CA GLU A 53 34.22 -31.23 -9.38
C GLU A 53 33.41 -29.99 -9.79
N ILE A 54 33.66 -29.46 -10.99
CA ILE A 54 32.91 -28.32 -11.53
C ILE A 54 31.43 -28.67 -11.65
N HIS A 55 31.10 -29.87 -12.13
CA HIS A 55 29.70 -30.28 -12.25
C HIS A 55 29.01 -30.31 -10.88
N LYS A 56 29.70 -30.81 -9.85
CA LYS A 56 29.18 -30.82 -8.48
C LYS A 56 28.94 -29.39 -7.96
N GLU A 57 29.91 -28.48 -8.14
CA GLU A 57 29.75 -27.08 -7.72
C GLU A 57 28.60 -26.37 -8.45
N VAL A 58 28.43 -26.64 -9.74
CA VAL A 58 27.33 -26.05 -10.53
C VAL A 58 25.99 -26.56 -10.03
N THR A 59 25.87 -27.86 -9.74
CA THR A 59 24.65 -28.44 -9.18
C THR A 59 24.32 -27.84 -7.81
N GLU A 60 25.31 -27.73 -6.92
CA GLU A 60 25.13 -27.12 -5.59
C GLU A 60 24.67 -25.66 -5.70
N LYS A 61 25.29 -24.88 -6.61
CA LYS A 61 24.86 -23.49 -6.85
C LYS A 61 23.48 -23.40 -7.47
N ALA A 62 23.11 -24.31 -8.36
CA ALA A 62 21.80 -24.36 -8.98
C ALA A 62 20.72 -24.69 -7.93
N GLU A 63 20.98 -25.64 -7.04
CA GLU A 63 20.08 -25.98 -5.93
C GLU A 63 19.90 -24.78 -4.99
N ALA A 64 20.98 -24.11 -4.60
CA ALA A 64 20.92 -22.91 -3.77
C ALA A 64 20.13 -21.78 -4.45
N ALA A 65 20.36 -21.55 -5.75
CA ALA A 65 19.61 -20.57 -6.52
C ALA A 65 18.11 -20.89 -6.58
N GLN A 66 17.75 -22.17 -6.75
CA GLN A 66 16.36 -22.61 -6.75
C GLN A 66 15.71 -22.41 -5.38
N GLN A 67 16.39 -22.75 -4.28
CA GLN A 67 15.89 -22.49 -2.92
C GLN A 67 15.63 -21.01 -2.68
N HIS A 68 16.54 -20.14 -3.09
CA HIS A 68 16.35 -18.69 -2.98
C HIS A 68 15.20 -18.19 -3.87
N HIS A 69 15.05 -18.74 -5.08
CA HIS A 69 13.92 -18.44 -5.95
C HIS A 69 12.59 -18.82 -5.29
N ASP A 70 12.49 -20.00 -4.70
CA ASP A 70 11.27 -20.47 -4.04
C ASP A 70 10.92 -19.60 -2.82
N LEU A 71 11.92 -19.23 -2.02
CA LEU A 71 11.79 -18.28 -0.89
C LEU A 71 11.32 -16.89 -1.36
N MET A 72 11.85 -16.42 -2.49
CA MET A 72 11.44 -15.16 -3.09
C MET A 72 9.96 -15.22 -3.50
N VAL A 73 9.54 -16.28 -4.20
CA VAL A 73 8.15 -16.48 -4.62
C VAL A 73 7.21 -16.55 -3.42
N GLU A 74 7.58 -17.25 -2.35
CA GLU A 74 6.78 -17.31 -1.13
C GLU A 74 6.63 -15.93 -0.48
N SER A 75 7.72 -15.16 -0.43
CA SER A 75 7.72 -13.80 0.10
C SER A 75 6.81 -12.87 -0.71
N TYR A 76 6.84 -12.96 -2.04
CA TYR A 76 5.92 -12.21 -2.90
C TYR A 76 4.46 -12.58 -2.66
N ARG A 77 4.14 -13.88 -2.57
CA ARG A 77 2.77 -14.34 -2.26
C ARG A 77 2.26 -13.80 -0.92
N LYS A 78 3.13 -13.76 0.10
CA LYS A 78 2.79 -13.18 1.41
C LYS A 78 2.57 -11.67 1.32
N ALA A 79 3.40 -10.96 0.56
CA ALA A 79 3.26 -9.53 0.34
C ALA A 79 1.96 -9.19 -0.41
N ASP A 80 1.65 -9.94 -1.47
CA ASP A 80 0.40 -9.77 -2.24
C ASP A 80 -0.82 -10.00 -1.34
N LYS A 81 -0.83 -11.06 -0.54
CA LYS A 81 -1.90 -11.31 0.43
C LYS A 81 -2.05 -10.17 1.44
N SER A 82 -0.94 -9.67 2.00
CA SER A 82 -0.97 -8.53 2.92
C SER A 82 -1.50 -7.27 2.25
N ARG A 83 -1.23 -7.07 0.95
CA ARG A 83 -1.76 -5.94 0.19
C ARG A 83 -3.26 -6.06 -0.01
N GLU A 84 -3.75 -7.23 -0.39
CA GLU A 84 -5.19 -7.48 -0.52
C GLU A 84 -5.94 -7.27 0.80
N GLU A 85 -5.39 -7.74 1.92
CA GLU A 85 -5.96 -7.51 3.25
C GLU A 85 -5.99 -6.01 3.62
N ALA A 86 -4.92 -5.27 3.28
CA ALA A 86 -4.85 -3.83 3.51
C ALA A 86 -5.85 -3.05 2.64
N ASP A 87 -5.98 -3.40 1.36
CA ASP A 87 -6.92 -2.77 0.43
C ASP A 87 -8.37 -3.01 0.88
N HIS A 88 -8.69 -4.22 1.32
CA HIS A 88 -10.00 -4.54 1.88
C HIS A 88 -10.29 -3.75 3.16
N ALA A 89 -9.34 -3.68 4.09
CA ALA A 89 -9.49 -2.88 5.31
C ALA A 89 -9.65 -1.38 5.00
N HIS A 90 -8.93 -0.87 4.00
CA HIS A 90 -9.07 0.51 3.55
C HIS A 90 -10.44 0.78 2.95
N GLN A 91 -10.96 -0.13 2.12
CA GLN A 91 -12.30 -0.03 1.57
C GLN A 91 -13.35 0.04 2.69
N GLN A 92 -13.28 -0.86 3.68
CA GLN A 92 -14.19 -0.83 4.84
C GLN A 92 -14.09 0.47 5.63
N PHE A 93 -12.88 1.01 5.79
CA PHE A 93 -12.67 2.30 6.44
C PHE A 93 -13.36 3.44 5.68
N VAL A 94 -13.22 3.48 4.35
CA VAL A 94 -13.87 4.49 3.51
C VAL A 94 -15.39 4.37 3.60
N GLU A 95 -15.94 3.16 3.49
CA GLU A 95 -17.38 2.92 3.63
C GLU A 95 -17.91 3.38 5.00
N ALA A 96 -17.19 3.09 6.08
CA ALA A 96 -17.54 3.55 7.42
C ALA A 96 -17.46 5.09 7.55
N GLN A 97 -16.47 5.71 6.93
CA GLN A 97 -16.33 7.17 6.90
C GLN A 97 -17.48 7.83 6.13
N GLU A 98 -17.85 7.30 4.97
CA GLU A 98 -18.97 7.80 4.17
C GLU A 98 -20.30 7.69 4.93
N ALA A 99 -20.54 6.56 5.59
CA ALA A 99 -21.72 6.38 6.44
C ALA A 99 -21.75 7.39 7.62
N ALA A 100 -20.60 7.61 8.26
CA ALA A 100 -20.50 8.60 9.34
C ALA A 100 -20.74 10.03 8.83
N ASP A 101 -20.24 10.38 7.65
CA ASP A 101 -20.47 11.68 7.02
C ASP A 101 -21.94 11.87 6.62
N GLU A 102 -22.63 10.81 6.19
CA GLU A 102 -24.06 10.85 5.91
C GLU A 102 -24.87 11.12 7.17
N GLU A 103 -24.63 10.36 8.25
CA GLU A 103 -25.26 10.58 9.55
C GLU A 103 -24.96 11.99 10.09
N HIS A 104 -23.73 12.48 9.90
CA HIS A 104 -23.36 13.83 10.32
C HIS A 104 -24.12 14.90 9.53
N LYS A 105 -24.33 14.72 8.22
CA LYS A 105 -25.16 15.62 7.41
C LYS A 105 -26.61 15.62 7.88
N GLN A 106 -27.17 14.46 8.18
CA GLN A 106 -28.53 14.35 8.72
C GLN A 106 -28.65 15.07 10.06
N PHE A 107 -27.69 14.86 10.96
CA PHE A 107 -27.62 15.55 12.25
C PHE A 107 -27.60 17.08 12.09
N ILE A 108 -26.76 17.60 11.19
CA ILE A 108 -26.72 19.05 10.90
C ILE A 108 -28.06 19.55 10.36
N SER A 109 -28.73 18.78 9.49
CA SER A 109 -30.05 19.15 8.97
C SER A 109 -31.08 19.24 10.10
N CYS A 110 -31.18 18.20 10.93
CA CYS A 110 -32.07 18.20 12.09
C CYS A 110 -31.77 19.34 13.06
N GLN A 111 -30.49 19.66 13.29
CA GLN A 111 -30.11 20.79 14.13
C GLN A 111 -30.56 22.14 13.55
N LYS A 112 -30.44 22.31 12.22
CA LYS A 112 -30.94 23.52 11.53
C LYS A 112 -32.45 23.64 11.64
N GLU A 113 -33.17 22.56 11.39
CA GLU A 113 -34.63 22.50 11.53
C GLU A 113 -35.06 22.84 12.96
N LEU A 114 -34.42 22.28 13.97
CA LEU A 114 -34.69 22.58 15.37
C LEU A 114 -34.51 24.08 15.67
N ARG A 115 -33.43 24.68 15.17
CA ARG A 115 -33.18 26.12 15.31
C ARG A 115 -34.24 26.97 14.61
N ASP A 116 -34.73 26.52 13.46
CA ASP A 116 -35.78 27.22 12.73
C ASP A 116 -37.14 27.09 13.44
N TYR A 117 -37.46 25.91 13.99
CA TYR A 117 -38.62 25.74 14.88
C TYR A 117 -38.53 26.64 16.12
N ASP A 118 -37.36 26.76 16.77
CA ASP A 118 -37.15 27.68 17.89
C ASP A 118 -37.39 29.15 17.52
N LYS A 119 -36.96 29.57 16.31
CA LYS A 119 -37.27 30.91 15.79
C LYS A 119 -38.77 31.09 15.56
N VAL A 120 -39.46 30.10 15.00
CA VAL A 120 -40.91 30.15 14.80
C VAL A 120 -41.63 30.22 16.14
N ILE A 121 -41.28 29.37 17.11
CA ILE A 121 -41.88 29.35 18.45
C ILE A 121 -41.63 30.68 19.15
N SER A 122 -40.41 31.22 19.12
CA SER A 122 -40.11 32.52 19.73
C SER A 122 -40.85 33.67 19.03
N GLY A 123 -40.99 33.61 17.70
CA GLY A 123 -41.79 34.54 16.91
C GLY A 123 -43.28 34.51 17.27
N LEU A 124 -43.86 33.32 17.38
CA LEU A 124 -45.24 33.10 17.81
C LEU A 124 -45.46 33.60 19.25
N ARG A 125 -44.56 33.30 20.18
CA ARG A 125 -44.62 33.82 21.56
C ARG A 125 -44.59 35.34 21.60
N LYS A 126 -43.70 35.97 20.82
CA LYS A 126 -43.64 37.44 20.68
C LYS A 126 -44.92 38.02 20.09
N LYS A 127 -45.47 37.39 19.03
CA LYS A 127 -46.74 37.82 18.40
C LYS A 127 -47.91 37.69 19.37
N THR A 128 -48.05 36.56 20.06
CA THR A 128 -49.09 36.35 21.07
C THR A 128 -49.00 37.37 22.20
N ARG A 129 -47.79 37.66 22.70
CA ARG A 129 -47.57 38.71 23.71
C ARG A 129 -47.96 40.09 23.18
N LYS A 130 -47.54 40.46 21.96
CA LYS A 130 -47.93 41.73 21.33
C LYS A 130 -49.45 41.82 21.18
N THR A 131 -50.11 40.79 20.66
CA THR A 131 -51.57 40.77 20.49
C THR A 131 -52.30 40.90 21.83
N LYS A 132 -51.84 40.24 22.90
CA LYS A 132 -52.40 40.41 24.25
C LYS A 132 -52.27 41.85 24.72
N VAL A 133 -51.06 42.42 24.67
CA VAL A 133 -50.80 43.82 25.06
C VAL A 133 -51.65 44.79 24.22
N THR A 134 -51.77 44.59 22.91
CA THR A 134 -52.60 45.45 22.05
C THR A 134 -54.09 45.32 22.38
N LYS A 135 -54.58 44.11 22.69
CA LYS A 135 -55.98 43.90 23.11
C LYS A 135 -56.26 44.56 24.45
N GLU A 136 -55.36 44.40 25.43
CA GLU A 136 -55.44 45.07 26.74
C GLU A 136 -55.41 46.59 26.58
N GLN A 137 -54.49 47.14 25.80
CA GLN A 137 -54.43 48.58 25.51
C GLN A 137 -55.70 49.09 24.81
N LYS A 138 -56.25 48.34 23.85
CA LYS A 138 -57.51 48.71 23.19
C LYS A 138 -58.70 48.65 24.15
N ALA A 139 -58.76 47.66 25.03
CA ALA A 139 -59.81 47.55 26.05
C ALA A 139 -59.75 48.73 27.03
N VAL A 140 -58.55 49.01 27.57
CA VAL A 140 -58.30 50.16 28.46
C VAL A 140 -58.67 51.48 27.77
N ARG A 141 -58.30 51.66 26.49
CA ARG A 141 -58.65 52.87 25.75
C ARG A 141 -60.15 53.00 25.50
N LYS A 142 -60.85 51.91 25.17
CA LYS A 142 -62.31 51.93 24.97
C LYS A 142 -63.06 52.25 26.26
N GLU A 143 -62.58 51.74 27.38
CA GLU A 143 -63.13 52.04 28.71
C GLU A 143 -62.89 53.50 29.08
N ALA A 144 -61.68 54.01 28.83
CA ALA A 144 -61.36 55.42 29.01
C ALA A 144 -62.20 56.34 28.10
N GLU A 145 -62.45 55.96 26.84
CA GLU A 145 -63.34 56.71 25.93
C GLU A 145 -64.79 56.74 26.44
N ARG A 146 -65.29 55.65 27.03
CA ARG A 146 -66.62 55.63 27.65
C ARG A 146 -66.69 56.59 28.84
N VAL A 147 -65.70 56.53 29.73
CA VAL A 147 -65.60 57.41 30.90
C VAL A 147 -65.46 58.88 30.47
N PHE A 148 -64.68 59.16 29.42
CA PHE A 148 -64.57 60.50 28.86
C PHE A 148 -65.90 61.01 28.30
N GLN A 149 -66.68 60.15 27.66
CA GLN A 149 -68.01 60.53 27.18
C GLN A 149 -68.96 60.85 28.35
N GLN A 150 -68.96 60.02 29.40
CA GLN A 150 -69.72 60.28 30.63
C GLN A 150 -69.29 61.60 31.31
N PHE A 151 -68.00 61.93 31.27
CA PHE A 151 -67.51 63.25 31.72
C PHE A 151 -68.15 64.39 30.93
N ARG A 152 -68.15 64.28 29.59
CA ARG A 152 -68.69 65.30 28.70
C ARG A 152 -70.20 65.46 28.85
N ASP A 153 -70.89 64.38 29.19
CA ASP A 153 -72.33 64.36 29.42
C ASP A 153 -72.70 64.87 30.84
N GLY A 154 -71.70 65.23 31.67
CA GLY A 154 -71.89 65.90 32.96
C GLY A 154 -72.00 64.96 34.17
N GLU A 155 -71.69 63.68 34.01
CA GLU A 155 -71.67 62.71 35.12
C GLU A 155 -70.43 62.91 36.01
N LYS A 156 -70.57 62.63 37.31
CA LYS A 156 -69.47 62.78 38.28
C LYS A 156 -68.44 61.66 38.10
N ILE A 157 -67.18 62.05 37.96
CA ILE A 157 -66.05 61.14 37.74
C ILE A 157 -65.28 60.88 39.04
N THR A 158 -64.84 59.63 39.23
CA THR A 158 -64.04 59.24 40.39
C THR A 158 -62.53 59.47 40.16
N THR A 159 -61.73 59.44 41.24
CA THR A 159 -60.28 59.64 41.13
C THR A 159 -59.60 58.53 40.30
N ASP A 160 -60.12 57.30 40.35
CA ASP A 160 -59.61 56.18 39.57
C ASP A 160 -59.88 56.33 38.06
N ASP A 161 -61.06 56.87 37.71
CA ASP A 161 -61.46 57.20 36.34
C ASP A 161 -60.58 58.31 35.75
N LEU A 162 -60.21 59.31 36.55
CA LEU A 162 -59.29 60.38 36.12
C LEU A 162 -57.88 59.82 35.81
N LEU A 163 -57.38 58.92 36.65
CA LEU A 163 -56.10 58.23 36.42
C LEU A 163 -56.14 57.33 35.17
N LEU A 164 -57.29 56.70 34.91
CA LEU A 164 -57.52 55.91 33.69
C LEU A 164 -57.44 56.77 32.43
N LEU A 165 -58.05 57.96 32.44
CA LEU A 165 -58.00 58.93 31.33
C LEU A 165 -56.59 59.45 31.06
N GLN A 166 -55.84 59.77 32.13
CA GLN A 166 -54.44 60.20 32.04
C GLN A 166 -53.56 59.08 31.45
N ARG A 167 -53.75 57.83 31.91
CA ARG A 167 -53.01 56.67 31.40
C ARG A 167 -53.34 56.36 29.94
N ALA A 168 -54.57 56.65 29.50
CA ALA A 168 -55.01 56.50 28.12
C ALA A 168 -54.65 57.69 27.21
N LYS A 169 -54.09 58.78 27.76
CA LYS A 169 -53.77 60.05 27.07
C LYS A 169 -55.00 60.71 26.41
N LEU A 170 -56.15 60.65 27.07
CA LEU A 170 -57.38 61.32 26.61
C LEU A 170 -57.59 62.69 27.28
N ILE A 171 -56.76 63.02 28.27
CA ILE A 171 -56.62 64.31 28.95
C ILE A 171 -55.12 64.56 29.18
#